data_AF-A0A2U3DUU1-F1
#
_entry.id   AF-A0A2U3DUU1-F1
#
_cell.length_a   1.000
_cell.length_b   1.000
_cell.length_c   1.000
_cell.angle_alpha   90.00
_cell.angle_beta   90.00
_cell.angle_gamma   90.00
#
_symmetry.space_group_name_H-M   'P 1'
#
loop_
_entity.id
_entity.type
_entity.pdbx_description
1 polymer ?
#
loop_
_entity_poly.entity_id
_entity_poly.type
_entity_poly.pdbx_seq_one_letter_code
_entity_poly.pdbx_strand_id
1 'polypeptide(L)'
;MVGFDSVGTLLADIANLLSDGLRILSLADKRHWGPDEHEQLRALEQALDEAKKDFQELAPLVNGQSYYQRDRKHESVEELRALRSRFDAHIYNLKDWSRSGGPINPVWVRDTHALQSDLHRAQRRAARRIFTSDQESSQRCLGAFLVHRVQRRAAGATTTTPPALAGNGSKRSVGAAAGSSSTSASSKSSSTATVTPMTTARGSADSQRAQMEELAMCTRVGGFERFGEDDIAFICDFCDGHLVWEDLESVPTSRAGAPGVSGPPAAPTSSQSWQATGITMSGGHAKPVVYPPLVVANHVAPTPGDWLARVLCPYCEEEAQRPQHEDDDEDAFKPEYEFDDVAALQEHLEWQHPVAGGLSAAALAGAPSIPSTSSCSIM
;
A
#
# COMPACT_ATOMS: atom_id res chain seq x y z
N MET A 1 -15.73 -36.98 -10.89
CA MET A 1 -16.05 -36.00 -11.96
C MET A 1 -15.04 -34.88 -11.85
N VAL A 2 -14.33 -34.54 -12.93
CA VAL A 2 -13.51 -33.32 -12.95
C VAL A 2 -14.50 -32.17 -13.13
N GLY A 3 -14.76 -31.44 -12.05
CA GLY A 3 -15.55 -30.22 -12.11
C GLY A 3 -14.85 -29.21 -13.01
N PHE A 4 -15.61 -28.32 -13.63
CA PHE A 4 -15.07 -27.16 -14.34
C PHE A 4 -14.63 -26.08 -13.34
N ASP A 5 -13.77 -26.48 -12.39
CA ASP A 5 -13.31 -25.67 -11.27
C ASP A 5 -12.83 -24.30 -11.76
N SER A 6 -13.37 -23.25 -11.18
CA SER A 6 -12.89 -21.89 -11.29
C SER A 6 -12.84 -21.26 -9.90
N VAL A 7 -12.20 -20.10 -9.79
CA VAL A 7 -12.23 -19.30 -8.55
C VAL A 7 -13.67 -19.10 -8.06
N GLY A 8 -14.60 -18.77 -8.97
CA GLY A 8 -16.02 -18.61 -8.64
C GLY A 8 -16.71 -19.86 -8.09
N THR A 9 -16.43 -21.06 -8.63
CA THR A 9 -17.05 -22.30 -8.13
C THR A 9 -16.46 -22.73 -6.79
N LEU A 10 -15.14 -22.62 -6.62
CA LEU A 10 -14.46 -23.01 -5.38
C LEU A 10 -14.80 -22.07 -4.22
N LEU A 11 -14.93 -20.76 -4.46
CA LEU A 11 -15.41 -19.81 -3.46
C LEU A 11 -16.87 -20.07 -3.08
N ALA A 12 -17.72 -20.49 -4.03
CA ALA A 12 -19.10 -20.89 -3.74
C ALA A 12 -19.15 -22.17 -2.88
N ASP A 13 -18.32 -23.18 -3.18
CA ASP A 13 -18.19 -24.38 -2.35
C ASP A 13 -17.75 -24.03 -0.91
N ILE A 14 -16.74 -23.16 -0.75
CA ILE A 14 -16.26 -22.71 0.57
C ILE A 14 -17.35 -21.94 1.34
N ALA A 15 -18.08 -21.05 0.67
CA ALA A 15 -19.21 -20.33 1.27
C ALA A 15 -20.34 -21.27 1.71
N ASN A 16 -20.59 -22.35 0.96
CA ASN A 16 -21.55 -23.40 1.34
C ASN A 16 -21.06 -24.17 2.57
N LEU A 17 -19.78 -24.53 2.65
CA LEU A 17 -19.16 -25.19 3.82
C LEU A 17 -19.29 -24.32 5.09
N LEU A 18 -18.94 -23.04 5.00
CA LEU A 18 -19.12 -22.07 6.09
C LEU A 18 -20.58 -21.97 6.52
N SER A 19 -21.50 -21.88 5.56
CA SER A 19 -22.95 -21.85 5.82
C SER A 19 -23.46 -23.13 6.49
N ASP A 20 -22.91 -24.29 6.14
CA ASP A 20 -23.20 -25.57 6.79
C ASP A 20 -22.65 -25.62 8.23
N GLY A 21 -21.48 -25.05 8.50
CA GLY A 21 -20.96 -24.86 9.86
C GLY A 21 -21.89 -24.02 10.74
N LEU A 22 -22.34 -22.87 10.23
CA LEU A 22 -23.33 -22.01 10.88
C LEU A 22 -24.67 -22.75 11.10
N ARG A 23 -25.10 -23.56 10.13
CA ARG A 23 -26.31 -24.39 10.23
C ARG A 23 -26.17 -25.49 11.29
N ILE A 24 -25.00 -26.09 11.45
CA ILE A 24 -24.71 -27.07 12.52
C ILE A 24 -24.83 -26.40 13.89
N LEU A 25 -24.15 -25.25 14.10
CA LEU A 25 -24.18 -24.52 15.37
C LEU A 25 -25.56 -23.95 15.70
N SER A 26 -26.31 -23.44 14.72
CA SER A 26 -27.65 -22.90 14.96
C SER A 26 -28.69 -23.95 15.37
N LEU A 27 -28.49 -25.22 15.02
CA LEU A 27 -29.35 -26.35 15.38
C LEU A 27 -28.93 -27.08 16.67
N ALA A 28 -27.75 -26.77 17.23
CA ALA A 28 -27.27 -27.39 18.47
C ALA A 28 -27.97 -26.82 19.73
N ASP A 29 -28.02 -27.59 20.82
CA ASP A 29 -28.59 -27.12 22.09
C ASP A 29 -27.68 -26.06 22.74
N LYS A 30 -28.21 -24.84 22.83
CA LYS A 30 -27.48 -23.66 23.35
C LYS A 30 -27.48 -23.55 24.87
N ARG A 31 -28.21 -24.41 25.59
CA ARG A 31 -28.34 -24.36 27.07
C ARG A 31 -27.02 -24.54 27.82
N HIS A 32 -26.04 -25.17 27.19
CA HIS A 32 -24.75 -25.52 27.79
C HIS A 32 -23.56 -24.85 27.11
N TRP A 33 -23.79 -23.88 26.22
CA TRP A 33 -22.72 -23.17 25.53
C TRP A 33 -21.92 -22.29 26.49
N GLY A 34 -20.60 -22.44 26.46
CA GLY A 34 -19.64 -21.54 27.07
C GLY A 34 -19.21 -20.43 26.11
N PRO A 35 -18.12 -19.71 26.44
CA PRO A 35 -17.58 -18.66 25.57
C PRO A 35 -17.12 -19.20 24.21
N ASP A 36 -16.51 -20.39 24.17
CA ASP A 36 -15.85 -20.94 23.00
C ASP A 36 -16.85 -21.32 21.89
N GLU A 37 -18.05 -21.83 22.22
CA GLU A 37 -19.10 -22.09 21.22
C GLU A 37 -19.63 -20.78 20.59
N HIS A 38 -19.76 -19.72 21.39
CA HIS A 38 -20.18 -18.41 20.90
C HIS A 38 -19.08 -17.71 20.09
N GLU A 39 -17.81 -17.93 20.42
CA GLU A 39 -16.66 -17.45 19.62
C GLU A 39 -16.56 -18.24 18.31
N GLN A 40 -16.72 -19.56 18.33
CA GLN A 40 -16.72 -20.39 17.13
C GLN A 40 -17.85 -20.02 16.15
N LEU A 41 -19.02 -19.64 16.66
CA LEU A 41 -20.10 -19.09 15.83
C LEU A 41 -19.68 -17.76 15.19
N ARG A 42 -19.20 -16.80 15.99
CA ARG A 42 -18.77 -15.49 15.50
C ARG A 42 -17.62 -15.56 14.50
N ALA A 43 -16.64 -16.44 14.72
CA ALA A 43 -15.52 -16.66 13.80
C ALA A 43 -15.97 -17.19 12.43
N LEU A 44 -16.97 -18.09 12.39
CA LEU A 44 -17.55 -18.57 11.13
C LEU A 44 -18.40 -17.50 10.42
N GLU A 45 -19.16 -16.70 11.17
CA GLU A 45 -19.91 -15.56 10.62
C GLU A 45 -18.96 -14.54 10.00
N GLN A 46 -17.90 -14.16 10.74
CA GLN A 46 -16.87 -13.23 10.28
C GLN A 46 -16.12 -13.75 9.05
N ALA A 47 -15.72 -15.02 9.03
CA ALA A 47 -15.04 -15.62 7.88
C ALA A 47 -15.92 -15.63 6.62
N LEU A 48 -17.22 -15.90 6.77
CA LEU A 48 -18.16 -15.90 5.66
C LEU A 48 -18.45 -14.48 5.13
N ASP A 49 -18.56 -13.50 6.01
CA ASP A 49 -18.82 -12.11 5.61
C ASP A 49 -17.57 -11.42 5.04
N GLU A 50 -16.37 -11.74 5.54
CA GLU A 50 -15.10 -11.31 4.93
C GLU A 50 -14.92 -11.91 3.53
N ALA A 51 -15.13 -13.22 3.35
CA ALA A 51 -15.01 -13.85 2.03
C ALA A 51 -15.97 -13.25 0.98
N LYS A 52 -17.18 -12.85 1.38
CA LYS A 52 -18.14 -12.11 0.54
C LYS A 52 -17.64 -10.69 0.23
N LYS A 53 -17.12 -9.98 1.24
CA LYS A 53 -16.60 -8.62 1.11
C LYS A 53 -15.39 -8.60 0.17
N ASP A 54 -14.43 -9.49 0.34
CA ASP A 54 -13.27 -9.61 -0.54
C ASP A 54 -13.70 -9.91 -1.98
N PHE A 55 -14.67 -10.80 -2.17
CA PHE A 55 -15.21 -11.08 -3.48
C PHE A 55 -15.83 -9.84 -4.15
N GLN A 56 -16.49 -8.97 -3.37
CA GLN A 56 -17.07 -7.70 -3.85
C GLN A 56 -16.01 -6.61 -4.08
N GLU A 57 -14.99 -6.50 -3.22
CA GLU A 57 -13.93 -5.49 -3.34
C GLU A 57 -12.91 -5.81 -4.43
N LEU A 58 -12.61 -7.10 -4.65
CA LEU A 58 -11.62 -7.53 -5.65
C LEU A 58 -12.17 -7.51 -7.07
N ALA A 59 -13.43 -7.87 -7.29
CA ALA A 59 -14.03 -7.94 -8.63
C ALA A 59 -13.86 -6.66 -9.48
N PRO A 60 -14.06 -5.43 -8.96
CA PRO A 60 -13.79 -4.19 -9.68
C PRO A 60 -12.31 -3.93 -10.03
N LEU A 61 -11.36 -4.61 -9.39
CA LEU A 61 -9.92 -4.45 -9.64
C LEU A 61 -9.41 -5.30 -10.81
N VAL A 62 -10.14 -6.36 -11.17
CA VAL A 62 -9.74 -7.38 -12.17
C VAL A 62 -10.73 -7.47 -13.33
N ASN A 63 -11.02 -6.32 -13.95
CA ASN A 63 -11.93 -6.20 -15.11
C ASN A 63 -13.39 -6.66 -14.88
N GLY A 64 -13.79 -6.86 -13.62
CA GLY A 64 -15.17 -7.11 -13.20
C GLY A 64 -15.44 -8.54 -12.73
N GLN A 65 -16.61 -8.72 -12.10
CA GLN A 65 -17.01 -9.96 -11.43
C GLN A 65 -16.95 -11.20 -12.34
N SER A 66 -17.32 -11.08 -13.62
CA SER A 66 -17.31 -12.20 -14.55
C SER A 66 -15.91 -12.67 -14.94
N TYR A 67 -14.88 -11.82 -14.85
CA TYR A 67 -13.49 -12.24 -15.05
C TYR A 67 -13.01 -13.00 -13.83
N TYR A 68 -13.20 -12.41 -12.63
CA TYR A 68 -12.81 -13.05 -11.37
C TYR A 68 -13.47 -14.42 -11.15
N GLN A 69 -14.78 -14.54 -11.36
CA GLN A 69 -15.49 -15.83 -11.20
C GLN A 69 -15.05 -16.91 -12.19
N ARG A 70 -14.60 -16.51 -13.38
CA ARG A 70 -14.20 -17.44 -14.46
C ARG A 70 -12.70 -17.70 -14.50
N ASP A 71 -11.92 -17.14 -13.56
CA ASP A 71 -10.50 -17.45 -13.46
C ASP A 71 -10.28 -18.95 -13.25
N ARG A 72 -9.36 -19.48 -14.06
CA ARG A 72 -8.96 -20.89 -14.13
C ARG A 72 -7.44 -21.04 -14.13
N LYS A 73 -6.69 -20.00 -13.75
CA LYS A 73 -5.26 -20.12 -13.54
C LYS A 73 -4.99 -21.24 -12.55
N HIS A 74 -4.09 -22.13 -12.95
CA HIS A 74 -3.83 -23.40 -12.26
C HIS A 74 -3.54 -23.17 -10.77
N GLU A 75 -2.61 -22.27 -10.47
CA GLU A 75 -2.26 -21.89 -9.09
C GLU A 75 -3.47 -21.40 -8.28
N SER A 76 -4.32 -20.51 -8.82
CA SER A 76 -5.54 -20.03 -8.13
C SER A 76 -6.49 -21.18 -7.79
N VAL A 77 -6.67 -22.10 -8.74
CA VAL A 77 -7.58 -23.23 -8.63
C VAL A 77 -7.04 -24.29 -7.65
N GLU A 78 -5.75 -24.57 -7.66
CA GLU A 78 -5.14 -25.53 -6.73
C GLU A 78 -5.10 -25.01 -5.30
N GLU A 79 -4.72 -23.75 -5.11
CA GLU A 79 -4.70 -23.08 -3.81
C GLU A 79 -6.09 -23.08 -3.16
N LEU A 80 -7.12 -22.67 -3.89
CA LEU A 80 -8.50 -22.71 -3.41
C LEU A 80 -9.03 -24.14 -3.22
N ARG A 81 -8.58 -25.13 -4.00
CA ARG A 81 -8.97 -26.55 -3.81
C ARG A 81 -8.35 -27.14 -2.54
N ALA A 82 -7.09 -26.82 -2.26
CA ALA A 82 -6.42 -27.21 -1.01
C ALA A 82 -7.13 -26.58 0.19
N LEU A 83 -7.45 -25.29 0.10
CA LEU A 83 -8.16 -24.56 1.15
C LEU A 83 -9.59 -25.08 1.36
N ARG A 84 -10.35 -25.35 0.29
CA ARG A 84 -11.67 -26.00 0.37
C ARG A 84 -11.60 -27.34 1.10
N SER A 85 -10.54 -28.13 0.86
CA SER A 85 -10.34 -29.41 1.53
C SER A 85 -10.06 -29.27 3.03
N ARG A 86 -9.37 -28.19 3.43
CA ARG A 86 -9.18 -27.84 4.87
C ARG A 86 -10.49 -27.38 5.51
N PHE A 87 -11.29 -26.56 4.83
CA PHE A 87 -12.63 -26.19 5.29
C PHE A 87 -13.55 -27.42 5.43
N ASP A 88 -13.55 -28.33 4.46
CA ASP A 88 -14.38 -29.55 4.51
C ASP A 88 -14.04 -30.41 5.74
N ALA A 89 -12.75 -30.62 6.02
CA ALA A 89 -12.29 -31.31 7.23
C ALA A 89 -12.70 -30.58 8.53
N HIS A 90 -12.61 -29.24 8.54
CA HIS A 90 -13.01 -28.42 9.70
C HIS A 90 -14.52 -28.51 9.99
N ILE A 91 -15.34 -28.39 8.95
CA ILE A 91 -16.81 -28.52 9.07
C ILE A 91 -17.22 -29.97 9.39
N TYR A 92 -16.46 -30.97 8.93
CA TYR A 92 -16.64 -32.37 9.33
C TYR A 92 -16.46 -32.55 10.86
N ASN A 93 -15.45 -31.91 11.46
CA ASN A 93 -15.23 -31.95 12.91
C ASN A 93 -16.43 -31.35 13.68
N LEU A 94 -16.95 -30.21 13.24
CA LEU A 94 -18.17 -29.60 13.84
C LEU A 94 -19.40 -30.51 13.68
N LYS A 95 -19.52 -31.20 12.54
CA LYS A 95 -20.61 -32.14 12.26
C LYS A 95 -20.53 -33.38 13.15
N ASP A 96 -19.33 -33.88 13.45
CA ASP A 96 -19.15 -34.98 14.40
C ASP A 96 -19.42 -34.55 15.85
N TRP A 97 -18.89 -33.38 16.25
CA TRP A 97 -19.22 -32.76 17.54
C TRP A 97 -20.73 -32.61 17.75
N SER A 98 -21.50 -32.19 16.75
CA SER A 98 -22.97 -32.06 16.88
C SER A 98 -23.71 -33.39 17.11
N ARG A 99 -23.05 -34.54 16.90
CA ARG A 99 -23.58 -35.88 17.17
C ARG A 99 -23.16 -36.39 18.54
N SER A 100 -21.92 -36.11 18.92
CA SER A 100 -21.29 -36.57 20.16
C SER A 100 -21.64 -35.68 21.37
N GLY A 101 -21.86 -34.39 21.14
CA GLY A 101 -22.08 -33.38 22.18
C GLY A 101 -20.81 -33.03 22.97
N GLY A 102 -20.99 -32.28 24.06
CA GLY A 102 -19.91 -31.77 24.90
C GLY A 102 -19.43 -30.38 24.47
N PRO A 103 -18.42 -29.82 25.17
CA PRO A 103 -17.84 -28.52 24.83
C PRO A 103 -17.07 -28.57 23.50
N ILE A 104 -17.01 -27.45 22.79
CA ILE A 104 -16.17 -27.29 21.60
C ILE A 104 -14.69 -27.29 22.00
N ASN A 105 -13.84 -27.79 21.08
CA ASN A 105 -12.40 -27.68 21.23
C ASN A 105 -11.95 -26.22 20.93
N PRO A 106 -11.34 -25.48 21.89
CA PRO A 106 -10.93 -24.09 21.68
C PRO A 106 -9.86 -23.91 20.60
N VAL A 107 -9.19 -25.00 20.18
CA VAL A 107 -8.30 -24.96 19.01
C VAL A 107 -9.06 -24.59 17.73
N TRP A 108 -10.32 -25.04 17.58
CA TRP A 108 -11.11 -24.82 16.37
C TRP A 108 -11.42 -23.36 16.08
N VAL A 109 -11.51 -22.51 17.11
CA VAL A 109 -11.65 -21.05 16.94
C VAL A 109 -10.42 -20.48 16.23
N ARG A 110 -9.22 -20.89 16.68
CA ARG A 110 -7.95 -20.46 16.07
C ARG A 110 -7.80 -21.03 14.66
N ASP A 111 -8.20 -22.28 14.45
CA ASP A 111 -8.22 -22.91 13.12
C ASP A 111 -9.16 -22.15 12.17
N THR A 112 -10.31 -21.66 12.67
CA THR A 112 -11.27 -20.86 11.89
C THR A 112 -10.66 -19.53 11.46
N HIS A 113 -9.99 -18.82 12.36
CA HIS A 113 -9.29 -17.57 12.02
C HIS A 113 -8.09 -17.82 11.08
N ALA A 114 -7.35 -18.91 11.23
CA ALA A 114 -6.29 -19.28 10.29
C ALA A 114 -6.85 -19.55 8.88
N LEU A 115 -7.96 -20.30 8.79
CA LEU A 115 -8.65 -20.56 7.52
C LEU A 115 -9.26 -19.30 6.90
N GLN A 116 -9.75 -18.36 7.72
CA GLN A 116 -10.21 -17.04 7.32
C GLN A 116 -9.08 -16.23 6.67
N SER A 117 -7.94 -16.06 7.36
CA SER A 117 -6.79 -15.33 6.81
C SER A 117 -6.19 -15.99 5.57
N ASP A 118 -6.20 -17.33 5.50
CA ASP A 118 -5.76 -18.06 4.31
C ASP A 118 -6.72 -17.88 3.13
N LEU A 119 -8.03 -17.78 3.37
CA LEU A 119 -9.03 -17.47 2.35
C LEU A 119 -8.88 -16.03 1.82
N HIS A 120 -8.69 -15.08 2.73
CA HIS A 120 -8.43 -13.67 2.42
C HIS A 120 -7.23 -13.52 1.47
N ARG A 121 -6.09 -14.12 1.84
CA ARG A 121 -4.87 -14.16 1.03
C ARG A 121 -5.06 -14.89 -0.29
N ALA A 122 -5.72 -16.06 -0.29
CA ALA A 122 -5.96 -16.82 -1.53
C ALA A 122 -6.84 -16.05 -2.54
N GLN A 123 -7.87 -15.35 -2.08
CA GLN A 123 -8.70 -14.47 -2.90
C GLN A 123 -7.88 -13.32 -3.51
N ARG A 124 -7.06 -12.64 -2.69
CA ARG A 124 -6.19 -11.55 -3.14
C ARG A 124 -5.08 -12.01 -4.09
N ARG A 125 -4.47 -13.18 -3.85
CA ARG A 125 -3.49 -13.79 -4.77
C ARG A 125 -4.12 -14.19 -6.10
N ALA A 126 -5.33 -14.76 -6.10
CA ALA A 126 -6.07 -15.01 -7.34
C ALA A 126 -6.34 -13.70 -8.12
N ALA A 127 -6.78 -12.64 -7.43
CA ALA A 127 -6.98 -11.33 -8.06
C ALA A 127 -5.66 -10.73 -8.60
N ARG A 128 -4.55 -10.80 -7.85
CA ARG A 128 -3.22 -10.41 -8.33
C ARG A 128 -2.86 -11.17 -9.60
N ARG A 129 -3.02 -12.49 -9.62
CA ARG A 129 -2.68 -13.31 -10.79
C ARG A 129 -3.41 -12.83 -12.04
N ILE A 130 -4.70 -12.49 -11.96
CA ILE A 130 -5.45 -11.91 -13.10
C ILE A 130 -4.87 -10.54 -13.47
N PHE A 131 -4.71 -9.64 -12.50
CA PHE A 131 -4.15 -8.31 -12.72
C PHE A 131 -2.79 -8.34 -13.43
N THR A 132 -1.89 -9.24 -13.04
CA THR A 132 -0.54 -9.37 -13.64
C THR A 132 -0.56 -9.94 -15.07
N SER A 133 -1.60 -10.68 -15.52
CA SER A 133 -1.72 -10.99 -16.96
C SER A 133 -2.30 -9.86 -17.78
N ASP A 134 -3.14 -9.04 -17.16
CA ASP A 134 -3.93 -8.02 -17.87
C ASP A 134 -3.19 -6.68 -17.93
N GLN A 135 -2.19 -6.47 -17.06
CA GLN A 135 -1.42 -5.23 -16.93
C GLN A 135 0.07 -5.46 -17.16
N GLU A 136 0.44 -5.80 -18.41
CA GLU A 136 1.83 -5.98 -18.87
C GLU A 136 2.74 -4.75 -18.64
N SER A 137 2.16 -3.57 -18.38
CA SER A 137 2.87 -2.29 -18.27
C SER A 137 3.34 -1.92 -16.85
N SER A 138 3.00 -2.68 -15.81
CA SER A 138 3.47 -2.39 -14.44
C SER A 138 4.10 -3.62 -13.80
N GLN A 139 5.36 -3.48 -13.36
CA GLN A 139 6.06 -4.49 -12.57
C GLN A 139 5.55 -4.57 -11.12
N ARG A 140 4.77 -3.58 -10.67
CA ARG A 140 4.31 -3.47 -9.29
C ARG A 140 3.30 -4.58 -8.94
N CYS A 141 3.38 -5.06 -7.71
CA CYS A 141 2.35 -5.90 -7.11
C CYS A 141 0.98 -5.18 -7.13
N LEU A 142 -0.15 -5.91 -7.22
CA LEU A 142 -1.50 -5.32 -7.15
C LEU A 142 -1.69 -4.50 -5.85
N GLY A 143 -1.18 -4.98 -4.71
CA GLY A 143 -1.18 -4.23 -3.46
C GLY A 143 -0.40 -2.91 -3.56
N ALA A 144 0.82 -2.96 -4.12
CA ALA A 144 1.65 -1.79 -4.36
C ALA A 144 0.97 -0.77 -5.27
N PHE A 145 0.40 -1.23 -6.40
CA PHE A 145 -0.34 -0.40 -7.35
C PHE A 145 -1.50 0.36 -6.70
N LEU A 146 -2.23 -0.26 -5.76
CA LEU A 146 -3.32 0.40 -5.05
C LEU A 146 -2.83 1.53 -4.14
N VAL A 147 -1.72 1.35 -3.41
CA VAL A 147 -1.13 2.41 -2.56
C VAL A 147 -0.51 3.51 -3.43
N HIS A 148 0.21 3.14 -4.50
CA HIS A 148 0.75 4.09 -5.48
C HIS A 148 -0.35 4.97 -6.09
N ARG A 149 -1.52 4.39 -6.40
CA ARG A 149 -2.69 5.14 -6.90
C ARG A 149 -3.22 6.17 -5.90
N VAL A 150 -3.14 5.91 -4.59
CA VAL A 150 -3.47 6.89 -3.53
C VAL A 150 -2.44 8.02 -3.51
N GLN A 151 -1.15 7.68 -3.53
CA GLN A 151 -0.05 8.67 -3.58
C GLN A 151 -0.15 9.62 -4.78
N ARG A 152 -0.39 9.09 -5.99
CA ARG A 152 -0.55 9.92 -7.20
C ARG A 152 -1.77 10.86 -7.13
N ARG A 153 -2.87 10.43 -6.48
CA ARG A 153 -4.04 11.29 -6.23
C ARG A 153 -3.72 12.43 -5.27
N ALA A 154 -3.00 12.14 -4.18
CA ALA A 154 -2.57 13.15 -3.22
C ALA A 154 -1.66 14.20 -3.89
N ALA A 155 -0.64 13.77 -4.62
CA ALA A 155 0.29 14.67 -5.32
C ALA A 155 -0.38 15.54 -6.41
N GLY A 156 -1.34 14.97 -7.15
CA GLY A 156 -2.13 15.72 -8.12
C GLY A 156 -3.01 16.80 -7.49
N ALA A 157 -3.57 16.55 -6.30
CA ALA A 157 -4.38 17.52 -5.57
C ALA A 157 -3.55 18.73 -5.10
N THR A 158 -2.31 18.52 -4.64
CA THR A 158 -1.42 19.61 -4.16
C THR A 158 -0.96 20.56 -5.27
N THR A 159 -0.99 20.11 -6.53
CA THR A 159 -0.44 20.87 -7.68
C THR A 159 -1.47 21.83 -8.32
N THR A 160 -2.75 21.76 -7.93
CA THR A 160 -3.82 22.54 -8.57
C THR A 160 -3.88 23.99 -8.07
N THR A 161 -2.95 24.82 -8.55
CA THR A 161 -3.12 26.29 -8.54
C THR A 161 -4.01 26.69 -9.72
N PRO A 162 -5.09 27.47 -9.53
CA PRO A 162 -5.95 27.87 -10.65
C PRO A 162 -5.18 28.82 -11.60
N PRO A 163 -5.19 28.58 -12.92
CA PRO A 163 -4.53 29.47 -13.87
C PRO A 163 -5.23 30.83 -13.91
N ALA A 164 -4.48 31.88 -13.52
CA ALA A 164 -4.93 33.26 -13.65
C ALA A 164 -5.05 33.66 -15.13
N LEU A 165 -6.03 34.50 -15.45
CA LEU A 165 -6.30 34.97 -16.81
C LEU A 165 -5.08 35.69 -17.43
N ALA A 166 -4.67 35.24 -18.62
CA ALA A 166 -4.00 36.06 -19.61
C ALA A 166 -4.86 36.04 -20.90
N GLY A 167 -5.22 37.22 -21.42
CA GLY A 167 -6.14 37.36 -22.55
C GLY A 167 -5.55 38.06 -23.77
N ASN A 168 -6.27 37.96 -24.88
CA ASN A 168 -6.02 38.52 -26.23
C ASN A 168 -4.85 37.90 -27.01
N GLY A 169 -4.96 37.55 -28.30
CA GLY A 169 -6.10 37.53 -29.24
C GLY A 169 -5.57 37.15 -30.65
N SER A 170 -6.29 36.49 -31.55
CA SER A 170 -7.32 37.11 -32.39
C SER A 170 -7.88 36.15 -33.46
N LYS A 171 -9.20 36.20 -33.70
CA LYS A 171 -9.92 35.88 -34.98
C LYS A 171 -9.90 34.39 -35.44
N ARG A 172 -10.95 33.82 -36.09
CA ARG A 172 -12.15 34.42 -36.74
C ARG A 172 -13.26 33.34 -36.99
N SER A 173 -14.55 33.72 -36.86
CA SER A 173 -15.76 33.21 -37.60
C SER A 173 -16.10 31.69 -37.57
N VAL A 174 -17.34 31.18 -37.57
CA VAL A 174 -18.76 31.62 -37.71
C VAL A 174 -19.64 30.47 -37.11
N GLY A 175 -20.90 30.60 -36.69
CA GLY A 175 -21.84 31.72 -36.53
C GLY A 175 -23.29 31.23 -36.26
N ALA A 176 -24.12 32.03 -35.56
CA ALA A 176 -25.59 31.89 -35.32
C ALA A 176 -26.08 30.65 -34.51
N ALA A 177 -27.20 30.68 -33.76
CA ALA A 177 -28.25 31.69 -33.58
C ALA A 177 -28.92 31.69 -32.17
N ALA A 178 -29.41 32.88 -31.78
CA ALA A 178 -30.68 33.19 -31.10
C ALA A 178 -31.00 32.73 -29.65
N GLY A 179 -31.46 33.68 -28.82
CA GLY A 179 -32.06 33.40 -27.50
C GLY A 179 -31.97 34.55 -26.46
N SER A 180 -32.75 35.63 -26.64
CA SER A 180 -32.94 36.71 -25.64
C SER A 180 -33.65 36.19 -24.35
N SER A 181 -33.63 36.80 -23.16
CA SER A 181 -33.61 38.24 -22.79
C SER A 181 -33.25 38.44 -21.28
N SER A 182 -32.87 39.68 -20.88
CA SER A 182 -33.24 40.43 -19.63
C SER A 182 -33.49 39.68 -18.29
N THR A 183 -33.09 40.07 -17.06
CA THR A 183 -32.59 41.32 -16.39
C THR A 183 -32.37 40.96 -14.88
N SER A 184 -31.81 41.73 -13.92
CA SER A 184 -31.13 43.04 -13.82
C SER A 184 -30.52 43.23 -12.40
N ALA A 185 -29.81 44.34 -12.17
CA ALA A 185 -29.65 45.06 -10.89
C ALA A 185 -28.72 44.49 -9.77
N SER A 186 -27.48 45.00 -9.80
CA SER A 186 -26.87 45.81 -8.74
C SER A 186 -26.97 45.40 -7.25
N SER A 187 -25.81 45.16 -6.63
CA SER A 187 -25.46 45.71 -5.30
C SER A 187 -23.94 45.82 -5.16
N LYS A 188 -23.43 46.95 -4.64
CA LYS A 188 -22.02 47.14 -4.27
C LYS A 188 -21.82 46.82 -2.79
N SER A 189 -20.72 46.20 -2.43
CA SER A 189 -20.09 46.39 -1.12
C SER A 189 -18.58 46.21 -1.22
N SER A 190 -17.84 47.28 -0.95
CA SER A 190 -16.39 47.23 -0.82
C SER A 190 -16.05 46.76 0.60
N SER A 191 -15.18 45.76 0.72
CA SER A 191 -14.59 45.36 2.01
C SER A 191 -13.10 45.10 1.81
N THR A 192 -12.28 46.09 2.15
CA THR A 192 -10.83 45.94 2.30
C THR A 192 -10.56 45.00 3.48
N ALA A 193 -10.04 43.81 3.20
CA ALA A 193 -9.67 42.84 4.23
C ALA A 193 -8.18 42.49 4.12
N THR A 194 -7.46 42.84 5.19
CA THR A 194 -6.05 42.54 5.46
C THR A 194 -5.71 41.06 5.21
N VAL A 195 -4.63 40.80 4.47
CA VAL A 195 -4.15 39.42 4.22
C VAL A 195 -3.37 38.91 5.44
N THR A 196 -4.03 38.13 6.28
CA THR A 196 -3.39 37.33 7.35
C THR A 196 -2.85 36.01 6.79
N PRO A 197 -1.70 35.49 7.29
CA PRO A 197 -1.10 34.26 6.79
C PRO A 197 -1.81 33.00 7.32
N MET A 198 -2.97 32.65 6.74
CA MET A 198 -3.73 31.43 7.06
C MET A 198 -3.46 30.25 6.11
N THR A 199 -2.61 30.44 5.09
CA THR A 199 -2.37 29.47 4.01
C THR A 199 -1.52 28.26 4.41
N THR A 200 -0.59 28.40 5.36
CA THR A 200 0.35 27.33 5.77
C THR A 200 -0.33 26.22 6.58
N ALA A 201 -1.21 26.58 7.52
CA ALA A 201 -1.91 25.60 8.37
C ALA A 201 -2.84 24.67 7.57
N ARG A 202 -3.43 25.15 6.47
CA ARG A 202 -4.32 24.36 5.62
C ARG A 202 -3.56 23.29 4.83
N GLY A 203 -2.44 23.67 4.20
CA GLY A 203 -1.58 22.71 3.49
C GLY A 203 -0.99 21.62 4.40
N SER A 204 -0.72 21.95 5.67
CA SER A 204 -0.31 20.99 6.69
C SER A 204 -1.40 19.93 6.95
N ALA A 205 -2.64 20.35 7.16
CA ALA A 205 -3.75 19.44 7.47
C ALA A 205 -4.10 18.53 6.28
N ASP A 206 -4.08 19.09 5.06
CA ASP A 206 -4.30 18.31 3.84
C ASP A 206 -3.18 17.28 3.60
N SER A 207 -1.92 17.63 3.92
CA SER A 207 -0.78 16.70 3.84
C SER A 207 -0.83 15.58 4.88
N GLN A 208 -1.21 15.89 6.13
CA GLN A 208 -1.40 14.89 7.19
C GLN A 208 -2.52 13.92 6.82
N ARG A 209 -3.63 14.43 6.28
CA ARG A 209 -4.75 13.61 5.80
C ARG A 209 -4.33 12.66 4.67
N ALA A 210 -3.51 13.13 3.73
CA ALA A 210 -2.96 12.28 2.68
C ALA A 210 -2.08 11.16 3.24
N GLN A 211 -1.19 11.46 4.20
CA GLN A 211 -0.34 10.44 4.84
C GLN A 211 -1.18 9.38 5.60
N MET A 212 -2.26 9.81 6.28
CA MET A 212 -3.20 8.88 6.90
C MET A 212 -3.95 8.00 5.87
N GLU A 213 -4.29 8.54 4.70
CA GLU A 213 -4.92 7.76 3.61
C GLU A 213 -3.93 6.76 2.99
N GLU A 214 -2.66 7.13 2.81
CA GLU A 214 -1.58 6.22 2.39
C GLU A 214 -1.42 5.05 3.39
N LEU A 215 -1.32 5.33 4.69
CA LEU A 215 -1.18 4.31 5.73
C LEU A 215 -2.42 3.41 5.82
N ALA A 216 -3.63 3.99 5.78
CA ALA A 216 -4.87 3.23 5.75
C ALA A 216 -4.97 2.32 4.51
N MET A 217 -4.40 2.73 3.37
CA MET A 217 -4.30 1.88 2.19
C MET A 217 -3.26 0.77 2.37
N CYS A 218 -2.13 1.02 3.04
CA CYS A 218 -1.15 -0.01 3.39
C CYS A 218 -1.80 -1.12 4.25
N THR A 219 -2.51 -0.75 5.33
CA THR A 219 -3.26 -1.69 6.19
C THR A 219 -4.40 -2.43 5.45
N ARG A 220 -4.80 -1.97 4.26
CA ARG A 220 -5.78 -2.68 3.40
C ARG A 220 -5.15 -3.61 2.39
N VAL A 221 -3.83 -3.57 2.18
CA VAL A 221 -3.12 -4.46 1.22
C VAL A 221 -2.11 -5.41 1.89
N GLY A 222 -1.97 -5.32 3.21
CA GLY A 222 -1.13 -6.16 4.04
C GLY A 222 -1.06 -5.68 5.49
N GLY A 223 -0.31 -6.40 6.32
CA GLY A 223 -0.09 -6.10 7.73
C GLY A 223 1.35 -5.67 8.03
N PHE A 224 1.54 -4.84 9.06
CA PHE A 224 2.86 -4.61 9.68
C PHE A 224 2.97 -5.43 10.95
N GLU A 225 4.00 -6.27 11.07
CA GLU A 225 4.19 -7.22 12.16
C GLU A 225 5.64 -7.17 12.69
N ARG A 226 5.82 -7.52 13.97
CA ARG A 226 7.14 -7.67 14.59
C ARG A 226 7.82 -8.91 13.99
N PHE A 227 9.01 -8.73 13.43
CA PHE A 227 9.84 -9.79 12.87
C PHE A 227 11.09 -9.96 13.73
N GLY A 228 11.32 -11.16 14.25
CA GLY A 228 12.37 -11.37 15.25
C GLY A 228 12.15 -10.56 16.53
N GLU A 229 13.25 -10.10 17.13
CA GLU A 229 13.23 -9.29 18.36
C GLU A 229 13.15 -7.78 18.06
N ASP A 230 13.89 -7.31 17.04
CA ASP A 230 14.12 -5.88 16.79
C ASP A 230 13.48 -5.31 15.51
N ASP A 231 13.08 -6.15 14.55
CA ASP A 231 12.74 -5.71 13.18
C ASP A 231 11.23 -5.64 12.93
N ILE A 232 10.80 -4.88 11.93
CA ILE A 232 9.39 -4.82 11.52
C ILE A 232 9.27 -5.27 10.06
N ALA A 233 8.40 -6.24 9.80
CA ALA A 233 8.06 -6.67 8.45
C ALA A 233 6.68 -6.13 8.03
N PHE A 234 6.55 -5.70 6.77
CA PHE A 234 5.26 -5.60 6.10
C PHE A 234 5.01 -6.84 5.25
N ILE A 235 3.88 -7.51 5.45
CA ILE A 235 3.49 -8.74 4.73
C ILE A 235 2.36 -8.39 3.77
N CYS A 236 2.58 -8.49 2.45
CA CYS A 236 1.57 -8.14 1.46
C CYS A 236 0.62 -9.29 1.13
N ASP A 237 -0.69 -9.12 1.42
CA ASP A 237 -1.73 -10.14 1.18
C ASP A 237 -1.88 -10.54 -0.30
N PHE A 238 -1.42 -9.70 -1.23
CA PHE A 238 -1.53 -9.96 -2.67
C PHE A 238 -0.40 -10.83 -3.22
N CYS A 239 0.78 -10.86 -2.59
CA CYS A 239 1.95 -11.54 -3.14
C CYS A 239 2.76 -12.39 -2.14
N ASP A 240 2.43 -12.38 -0.84
CA ASP A 240 3.22 -12.99 0.25
C ASP A 240 4.65 -12.44 0.38
N GLY A 241 4.93 -11.33 -0.31
CA GLY A 241 6.20 -10.62 -0.26
C GLY A 241 6.35 -9.81 1.01
N HIS A 242 7.52 -9.93 1.64
CA HIS A 242 7.87 -9.26 2.88
C HIS A 242 8.79 -8.06 2.61
N LEU A 243 8.56 -6.94 3.28
CA LEU A 243 9.43 -5.77 3.30
C LEU A 243 9.90 -5.56 4.73
N VAL A 244 11.21 -5.57 4.99
CA VAL A 244 11.76 -5.54 6.36
C VAL A 244 12.44 -4.19 6.65
N TRP A 245 12.13 -3.62 7.81
CA TRP A 245 12.86 -2.50 8.40
C TRP A 245 13.60 -3.00 9.65
N GLU A 246 14.92 -3.01 9.56
CA GLU A 246 15.80 -3.48 10.64
C GLU A 246 15.86 -2.51 11.81
N ASP A 247 15.94 -3.04 13.04
CA ASP A 247 16.08 -2.31 14.31
C ASP A 247 15.13 -1.11 14.41
N LEU A 248 13.84 -1.40 14.64
CA LEU A 248 12.75 -0.43 14.61
C LEU A 248 11.69 -0.75 15.66
N GLU A 249 11.48 0.16 16.61
CA GLU A 249 10.48 0.04 17.68
C GLU A 249 9.04 0.06 17.13
N SER A 250 8.75 0.95 16.18
CA SER A 250 7.43 1.11 15.57
C SER A 250 7.48 1.70 14.16
N VAL A 251 6.45 1.41 13.35
CA VAL A 251 6.31 1.89 11.96
C VAL A 251 6.18 3.42 11.92
N PRO A 252 7.07 4.17 11.24
CA PRO A 252 6.93 5.61 11.10
C PRO A 252 5.68 6.02 10.33
N THR A 253 4.81 6.80 10.98
CA THR A 253 3.53 7.25 10.41
C THR A 253 3.60 8.61 9.71
N SER A 254 4.80 9.22 9.62
CA SER A 254 5.00 10.54 9.01
C SER A 254 6.33 10.60 8.24
N ARG A 255 6.35 11.32 7.12
CA ARG A 255 7.59 11.64 6.40
C ARG A 255 8.42 12.68 7.18
N ALA A 256 9.75 12.63 7.01
CA ALA A 256 10.65 13.66 7.51
C ALA A 256 10.25 15.03 6.91
N GLY A 257 10.21 16.06 7.75
CA GLY A 257 9.68 17.38 7.40
C GLY A 257 8.18 17.60 7.68
N ALA A 258 7.45 16.58 8.18
CA ALA A 258 6.12 16.82 8.75
C ALA A 258 6.20 17.78 9.96
N PRO A 259 5.21 18.67 10.16
CA PRO A 259 5.27 19.71 11.18
C PRO A 259 5.13 19.11 12.59
N GLY A 260 6.28 18.91 13.22
CA GLY A 260 6.44 18.31 14.55
C GLY A 260 7.90 18.28 15.01
N VAL A 261 8.87 18.25 14.09
CA VAL A 261 10.30 18.38 14.40
C VAL A 261 10.74 19.85 14.25
N SER A 262 11.32 20.42 15.31
CA SER A 262 11.70 21.84 15.40
C SER A 262 12.99 22.18 14.63
N GLY A 263 12.96 22.09 13.29
CA GLY A 263 14.01 22.55 12.39
C GLY A 263 13.73 23.96 11.82
N PRO A 264 14.78 24.71 11.38
CA PRO A 264 14.57 25.99 10.70
C PRO A 264 13.85 25.80 9.35
N PRO A 265 13.03 26.75 8.91
CA PRO A 265 12.18 26.59 7.72
C PRO A 265 12.99 26.68 6.42
N ALA A 266 13.42 25.53 5.91
CA ALA A 266 13.74 25.40 4.49
C ALA A 266 12.47 25.54 3.66
N ALA A 267 12.54 26.21 2.50
CA ALA A 267 11.39 26.38 1.62
C ALA A 267 10.90 25.01 1.10
N PRO A 268 9.59 24.77 0.99
CA PRO A 268 9.06 23.50 0.54
C PRO A 268 9.25 23.33 -0.97
N THR A 269 10.39 22.80 -1.39
CA THR A 269 10.54 22.19 -2.71
C THR A 269 9.73 20.90 -2.75
N SER A 270 8.69 20.92 -3.59
CA SER A 270 7.73 19.85 -3.89
C SER A 270 8.19 18.41 -3.60
N SER A 271 7.45 17.73 -2.70
CA SER A 271 7.23 16.27 -2.70
C SER A 271 8.46 15.32 -2.65
N GLN A 272 9.61 15.75 -2.11
CA GLN A 272 10.88 15.00 -2.21
C GLN A 272 11.38 14.25 -0.96
N SER A 273 10.67 14.23 0.18
CA SER A 273 11.11 13.39 1.33
C SER A 273 10.63 11.93 1.21
N TRP A 274 11.49 11.08 0.64
CA TRP A 274 11.38 9.61 0.77
C TRP A 274 11.65 9.12 2.20
N GLN A 275 12.37 9.92 2.97
CA GLN A 275 12.82 9.62 4.32
C GLN A 275 11.71 9.81 5.37
N ALA A 276 11.76 9.00 6.41
CA ALA A 276 11.03 9.12 7.66
C ALA A 276 11.99 8.92 8.84
N THR A 277 11.52 9.20 10.06
CA THR A 277 12.30 9.00 11.29
C THR A 277 11.65 7.91 12.12
N GLY A 278 12.37 6.79 12.29
CA GLY A 278 12.03 5.74 13.24
C GLY A 278 12.78 5.90 14.55
N ILE A 279 12.45 5.05 15.53
CA ILE A 279 13.18 4.88 16.79
C ILE A 279 13.71 3.45 16.80
N THR A 280 14.98 3.25 17.14
CA THR A 280 15.59 1.91 17.23
C THR A 280 15.06 1.13 18.43
N MET A 281 14.81 -0.16 18.24
CA MET A 281 14.42 -1.07 19.30
C MET A 281 15.60 -1.33 20.24
N SER A 282 16.80 -1.51 19.68
CA SER A 282 18.03 -1.84 20.38
C SER A 282 18.53 -0.74 21.34
N GLY A 283 18.21 0.53 21.06
CA GLY A 283 18.85 1.66 21.72
C GLY A 283 18.02 2.95 21.81
N GLY A 284 16.73 2.94 21.45
CA GLY A 284 15.81 4.05 21.65
C GLY A 284 16.20 5.37 20.98
N HIS A 285 17.04 5.33 19.94
CA HIS A 285 17.55 6.52 19.27
C HIS A 285 16.92 6.71 17.89
N ALA A 286 16.84 7.96 17.43
CA ALA A 286 16.23 8.29 16.15
C ALA A 286 17.08 7.77 14.98
N LYS A 287 16.48 6.97 14.10
CA LYS A 287 17.11 6.39 12.90
C LYS A 287 16.40 6.89 11.63
N PRO A 288 17.12 7.39 10.61
CA PRO A 288 16.54 7.66 9.31
C PRO A 288 16.17 6.33 8.63
N VAL A 289 14.96 6.23 8.10
CA VAL A 289 14.49 5.07 7.35
C VAL A 289 13.69 5.49 6.12
N VAL A 290 13.55 4.62 5.12
CA VAL A 290 12.63 4.86 4.00
C VAL A 290 11.18 4.81 4.50
N TYR A 291 10.39 5.84 4.17
CA TYR A 291 9.00 5.97 4.63
C TYR A 291 8.14 4.76 4.21
N PRO A 292 7.50 4.03 5.14
CA PRO A 292 6.96 2.71 4.81
C PRO A 292 5.92 2.68 3.68
N PRO A 293 4.93 3.60 3.61
CA PRO A 293 4.03 3.66 2.47
C PRO A 293 4.70 3.94 1.11
N LEU A 294 5.90 4.54 1.07
CA LEU A 294 6.65 4.66 -0.18
C LEU A 294 7.10 3.27 -0.64
N VAL A 295 7.73 2.49 0.23
CA VAL A 295 8.22 1.14 -0.08
C VAL A 295 7.05 0.20 -0.41
N VAL A 296 5.98 0.24 0.38
CA VAL A 296 4.75 -0.55 0.10
C VAL A 296 4.14 -0.17 -1.24
N ALA A 297 4.07 1.11 -1.61
CA ALA A 297 3.61 1.54 -2.94
C ALA A 297 4.55 1.12 -4.08
N ASN A 298 5.80 0.76 -3.79
CA ASN A 298 6.82 0.51 -4.79
C ASN A 298 7.22 -0.97 -4.97
N HIS A 299 6.72 -1.88 -4.14
CA HIS A 299 7.18 -3.27 -4.16
C HIS A 299 6.68 -4.10 -5.37
N VAL A 300 7.55 -5.00 -5.79
CA VAL A 300 7.35 -6.05 -6.78
C VAL A 300 7.07 -7.36 -6.02
N ALA A 301 6.33 -8.28 -6.63
CA ALA A 301 6.12 -9.59 -6.01
C ALA A 301 7.42 -10.41 -5.98
N PRO A 302 7.66 -11.23 -4.93
CA PRO A 302 8.83 -12.10 -4.88
C PRO A 302 8.85 -13.09 -6.05
N THR A 303 10.05 -13.48 -6.45
CA THR A 303 10.32 -14.60 -7.35
C THR A 303 9.91 -15.94 -6.70
N PRO A 304 9.49 -16.96 -7.46
CA PRO A 304 9.07 -18.24 -6.88
C PRO A 304 10.22 -18.94 -6.12
N GLY A 305 10.08 -19.03 -4.80
CA GLY A 305 11.10 -19.57 -3.89
C GLY A 305 11.65 -18.52 -2.91
N ASP A 306 11.50 -17.23 -3.23
CA ASP A 306 11.87 -16.12 -2.37
C ASP A 306 10.69 -15.63 -1.53
N TRP A 307 10.99 -14.94 -0.43
CA TRP A 307 10.01 -14.39 0.51
C TRP A 307 10.09 -12.86 0.64
N LEU A 308 11.25 -12.26 0.34
CA LEU A 308 11.45 -10.82 0.29
C LEU A 308 10.86 -10.23 -0.99
N ALA A 309 10.10 -9.14 -0.83
CA ALA A 309 9.60 -8.36 -1.94
C ALA A 309 10.68 -7.37 -2.41
N ARG A 310 11.08 -7.49 -3.68
CA ARG A 310 11.93 -6.50 -4.35
C ARG A 310 11.21 -5.16 -4.44
N VAL A 311 11.93 -4.04 -4.53
CA VAL A 311 11.34 -2.70 -4.50
C VAL A 311 11.89 -1.83 -5.63
N LEU A 312 11.01 -1.09 -6.30
CA LEU A 312 11.43 -0.14 -7.33
C LEU A 312 11.78 1.23 -6.72
N CYS A 313 12.85 1.88 -7.17
CA CYS A 313 13.07 3.29 -6.88
C CYS A 313 12.09 4.15 -7.70
N PRO A 314 11.17 4.91 -7.08
CA PRO A 314 10.19 5.71 -7.81
C PRO A 314 10.83 6.85 -8.62
N TYR A 315 12.00 7.33 -8.21
CA TYR A 315 12.68 8.44 -8.88
C TYR A 315 13.40 7.98 -10.16
N CYS A 316 14.14 6.87 -10.10
CA CYS A 316 14.74 6.25 -11.29
C CYS A 316 13.69 5.68 -12.26
N GLU A 317 12.55 5.17 -11.74
CA GLU A 317 11.42 4.77 -12.59
C GLU A 317 10.85 5.97 -13.38
N GLU A 318 10.63 7.12 -12.73
CA GLU A 318 10.15 8.35 -13.41
C GLU A 318 11.18 8.92 -14.42
N GLU A 319 12.47 8.67 -14.22
CA GLU A 319 13.53 9.05 -15.16
C GLU A 319 13.59 8.11 -16.36
N ALA A 320 13.57 6.79 -16.14
CA ALA A 320 13.57 5.76 -17.18
C ALA A 320 12.33 5.81 -18.10
N GLN A 321 11.25 6.45 -17.66
CA GLN A 321 10.02 6.67 -18.44
C GLN A 321 10.03 7.96 -19.29
N ARG A 322 11.08 8.80 -19.21
CA ARG A 322 11.16 10.02 -20.02
C ARG A 322 11.48 9.67 -21.48
N PRO A 323 10.80 10.28 -22.48
CA PRO A 323 11.15 10.10 -23.87
C PRO A 323 12.55 10.68 -24.14
N GLN A 324 13.39 9.90 -24.80
CA GLN A 324 14.74 10.29 -25.20
C GLN A 324 14.69 11.28 -26.38
N HIS A 325 15.71 12.12 -26.50
CA HIS A 325 15.85 13.03 -27.64
C HIS A 325 16.44 12.27 -28.84
N GLU A 326 16.07 12.67 -30.07
CA GLU A 326 16.43 11.95 -31.30
C GLU A 326 17.94 11.97 -31.65
N ASP A 327 18.77 12.68 -30.88
CA ASP A 327 20.21 12.88 -31.11
C ASP A 327 21.13 12.07 -30.15
N ASP A 328 20.59 11.28 -29.22
CA ASP A 328 21.39 10.39 -28.35
C ASP A 328 21.68 9.04 -29.06
N ASP A 329 22.77 8.99 -29.82
CA ASP A 329 23.26 7.78 -30.54
C ASP A 329 23.87 6.69 -29.62
N GLU A 330 24.01 6.93 -28.32
CA GLU A 330 24.51 5.94 -27.35
C GLU A 330 23.35 5.10 -26.77
N ASP A 331 23.54 3.77 -26.64
CA ASP A 331 22.61 2.85 -25.98
C ASP A 331 22.35 3.32 -24.54
N ALA A 332 21.29 4.11 -24.37
CA ALA A 332 21.07 4.89 -23.16
C ALA A 332 21.00 4.00 -21.92
N PHE A 333 21.90 4.27 -20.97
CA PHE A 333 21.98 3.60 -19.68
C PHE A 333 20.62 3.61 -18.99
N LYS A 334 19.98 2.44 -18.93
CA LYS A 334 18.79 2.22 -18.09
C LYS A 334 19.32 1.82 -16.71
N PRO A 335 19.17 2.67 -15.67
CA PRO A 335 19.60 2.30 -14.33
C PRO A 335 18.86 1.05 -13.88
N GLU A 336 19.53 0.18 -13.15
CA GLU A 336 18.84 -0.83 -12.35
C GLU A 336 18.08 -0.08 -11.25
N TYR A 337 16.77 0.07 -11.46
CA TYR A 337 15.85 0.73 -10.53
C TYR A 337 15.06 -0.27 -9.68
N GLU A 338 15.40 -1.56 -9.73
CA GLU A 338 14.85 -2.63 -8.89
C GLU A 338 15.91 -3.06 -7.87
N PHE A 339 15.52 -3.14 -6.60
CA PHE A 339 16.38 -3.46 -5.46
C PHE A 339 15.85 -4.69 -4.73
N ASP A 340 16.74 -5.55 -4.22
CA ASP A 340 16.34 -6.81 -3.61
C ASP A 340 15.57 -6.64 -2.29
N ASP A 341 15.87 -5.58 -1.53
CA ASP A 341 15.25 -5.28 -0.23
C ASP A 341 15.19 -3.76 0.07
N VAL A 342 14.70 -3.43 1.27
CA VAL A 342 14.53 -2.05 1.75
C VAL A 342 15.86 -1.38 2.11
N ALA A 343 16.87 -2.13 2.54
CA ALA A 343 18.18 -1.61 2.91
C ALA A 343 18.98 -1.21 1.66
N ALA A 344 18.97 -2.05 0.63
CA ALA A 344 19.55 -1.75 -0.68
C ALA A 344 18.88 -0.52 -1.33
N LEU A 345 17.54 -0.42 -1.26
CA LEU A 345 16.82 0.79 -1.68
C LEU A 345 17.21 2.01 -0.83
N GLN A 346 17.37 1.87 0.49
CA GLN A 346 17.76 2.98 1.35
C GLN A 346 19.15 3.52 0.99
N GLU A 347 20.14 2.64 0.84
CA GLU A 347 21.49 3.03 0.42
C GLU A 347 21.44 3.78 -0.93
N HIS A 348 20.74 3.23 -1.92
CA HIS A 348 20.55 3.89 -3.21
C HIS A 348 19.91 5.30 -3.08
N LEU A 349 18.85 5.44 -2.28
CA LEU A 349 18.18 6.72 -2.05
C LEU A 349 19.08 7.75 -1.34
N GLU A 350 19.94 7.31 -0.42
CA GLU A 350 20.91 8.16 0.28
C GLU A 350 22.02 8.66 -0.67
N TRP A 351 22.49 7.83 -1.60
CA TRP A 351 23.52 8.21 -2.58
C TRP A 351 22.99 9.01 -3.77
N GLN A 352 21.86 8.60 -4.38
CA GLN A 352 21.38 9.13 -5.67
C GLN A 352 20.26 10.16 -5.54
N HIS A 353 19.49 10.11 -4.44
CA HIS A 353 18.34 11.00 -4.21
C HIS A 353 18.40 11.72 -2.86
N PRO A 354 19.53 12.38 -2.50
CA PRO A 354 19.72 12.96 -1.19
C PRO A 354 18.65 14.02 -0.88
N VAL A 355 17.95 13.85 0.24
CA VAL A 355 16.98 14.84 0.72
C VAL A 355 17.70 16.16 1.00
N ALA A 356 17.22 17.27 0.41
CA ALA A 356 17.82 18.58 0.61
C ALA A 356 17.79 18.98 2.10
N GLY A 357 18.97 18.96 2.74
CA GLY A 357 19.15 19.13 4.19
C GLY A 357 19.74 17.90 4.92
N GLY A 358 19.86 16.76 4.24
CA GLY A 358 20.42 15.50 4.78
C GLY A 358 21.95 15.46 4.93
N LEU A 359 22.68 16.48 4.47
CA LEU A 359 24.10 16.65 4.82
C LEU A 359 24.22 16.97 6.31
N SER A 360 24.35 15.92 7.12
CA SER A 360 24.64 16.05 8.55
C SER A 360 25.93 16.86 8.72
N ALA A 361 25.81 18.05 9.32
CA ALA A 361 26.93 18.97 9.53
C ALA A 361 28.07 18.35 10.38
N ALA A 362 27.83 17.20 11.01
CA ALA A 362 28.85 16.38 11.67
C ALA A 362 29.97 15.92 10.72
N ALA A 363 29.68 15.66 9.44
CA ALA A 363 30.69 15.16 8.49
C ALA A 363 31.76 16.20 8.12
N LEU A 364 31.45 17.50 8.21
CA LEU A 364 32.38 18.60 7.92
C LEU A 364 33.06 19.18 9.16
N ALA A 365 32.58 18.84 10.37
CA ALA A 365 33.19 19.26 11.63
C ALA A 365 34.40 18.40 12.05
N GLY A 366 34.59 17.23 11.43
CA GLY A 366 35.64 16.26 11.78
C GLY A 366 36.94 16.36 10.96
N ALA A 367 37.02 17.22 9.95
CA ALA A 367 38.23 17.38 9.15
C ALA A 367 39.34 18.07 9.97
N PRO A 368 40.49 17.42 10.26
CA PRO A 368 41.59 18.08 10.94
C PRO A 368 42.13 19.20 10.04
N SER A 369 42.18 20.41 10.58
CA SER A 369 42.72 21.57 9.89
C SER A 369 44.20 21.34 9.56
N ILE A 370 44.51 21.25 8.27
CA ILE A 370 45.90 21.14 7.78
C ILE A 370 46.65 22.42 8.18
N PRO A 371 47.71 22.36 9.00
CA PRO A 371 48.44 23.55 9.40
C PRO A 371 49.29 24.08 8.25
N SER A 372 48.92 25.24 7.72
CA SER A 372 49.76 25.99 6.77
C SER A 372 51.03 26.50 7.44
N THR A 373 52.20 25.92 7.15
CA THR A 373 53.49 26.66 7.17
C THR A 373 54.56 26.07 6.24
N SER A 374 55.22 26.99 5.52
CA SER A 374 56.64 27.00 5.09
C SER A 374 57.23 25.91 4.17
N SER A 375 57.56 26.36 2.95
CA SER A 375 58.92 26.29 2.37
C SER A 375 59.52 24.92 2.01
N CYS A 376 59.33 24.49 0.76
CA CYS A 376 60.25 23.55 0.13
C CYS A 376 61.57 24.25 -0.28
N SER A 377 62.69 23.72 0.17
CA SER A 377 64.00 23.94 -0.43
C SER A 377 64.73 22.59 -0.47
N ILE A 378 65.13 22.16 -1.65
CA ILE A 378 65.92 20.93 -1.87
C ILE A 378 67.11 21.34 -2.74
N MET A 379 68.30 20.84 -2.37
CA MET A 379 69.58 21.04 -3.07
C MET A 379 69.71 20.14 -4.29
#